data_AF-A0A2C9D1N9-F1
#
_entry.id   AF-A0A2C9D1N9-F1
#
_cell.length_a   1.000
_cell.length_b   1.000
_cell.length_c   1.000
_cell.angle_alpha   90.00
_cell.angle_beta   90.00
_cell.angle_gamma   90.00
#
_symmetry.space_group_name_H-M   'P 1'
#
loop_
_entity.id
_entity.type
_entity.pdbx_description
1 polymer ?
#
loop_
_entity_poly.entity_id
_entity_poly.type
_entity_poly.pdbx_seq_one_letter_code
_entity_poly.pdbx_strand_id
1 'polypeptide(L)'
;MSAVRTHPIRAQLVDKLFHDYAPAGAIKFYVSKDHDPAGFNFRCPCGCEAIGGVKVAGEGAWRWNGSYQRPTVDPSVMLSVPDGKGGTVEHWHGWLKDGVWTSC
;
A
#
# COMPACT_ATOMS: atom_id res chain seq x y z
N MET A 1 -0.65 20.46 -1.23
CA MET A 1 -1.89 19.69 -1.50
C MET A 1 -2.02 18.67 -0.37
N SER A 2 -3.20 18.49 0.19
CA SER A 2 -3.44 17.52 1.27
C SER A 2 -3.72 16.14 0.67
N ALA A 3 -3.34 15.05 1.37
CA ALA A 3 -3.66 13.69 0.96
C ALA A 3 -5.15 13.49 0.61
N VAL A 4 -5.40 12.67 -0.41
CA VAL A 4 -6.75 12.28 -0.81
C VAL A 4 -7.40 11.43 0.29
N ARG A 5 -8.59 11.84 0.74
CA ARG A 5 -9.42 11.11 1.71
C ARG A 5 -10.32 10.10 1.00
N THR A 6 -10.48 8.92 1.58
CA THR A 6 -11.25 7.81 0.99
C THR A 6 -12.15 7.19 2.04
N HIS A 7 -13.31 6.66 1.63
CA HIS A 7 -14.03 5.70 2.47
C HIS A 7 -13.14 4.47 2.76
N PRO A 8 -13.41 3.72 3.84
CA PRO A 8 -12.66 2.49 4.11
C PRO A 8 -12.75 1.50 2.96
N ILE A 9 -11.61 0.96 2.53
CA ILE A 9 -11.51 0.04 1.39
C ILE A 9 -10.89 -1.27 1.84
N ARG A 10 -11.58 -2.38 1.60
CA ARG A 10 -11.03 -3.71 1.85
C ARG A 10 -9.91 -4.00 0.85
N ALA A 11 -8.73 -4.29 1.36
CA ALA A 11 -7.63 -4.79 0.56
C ALA A 11 -7.97 -6.15 -0.03
N GLN A 12 -7.75 -6.31 -1.33
CA GLN A 12 -7.88 -7.58 -2.03
C GLN A 12 -6.49 -8.10 -2.41
N LEU A 13 -6.21 -9.36 -2.07
CA LEU A 13 -4.98 -10.02 -2.51
C LEU A 13 -5.11 -10.36 -4.01
N VAL A 14 -4.13 -9.92 -4.80
CA VAL A 14 -4.12 -10.13 -6.25
C VAL A 14 -2.76 -10.64 -6.73
N ASP A 15 -2.75 -11.39 -7.82
CA ASP A 15 -1.52 -11.90 -8.44
C ASP A 15 -0.80 -10.83 -9.29
N LYS A 16 -1.52 -9.80 -9.73
CA LYS A 16 -0.99 -8.71 -10.58
C LYS A 16 -1.63 -7.38 -10.20
N LEU A 17 -0.82 -6.32 -10.13
CA LEU A 17 -1.28 -4.95 -9.85
C LEU A 17 -1.32 -4.04 -11.08
N PHE A 18 -0.54 -4.36 -12.13
CA PHE A 18 -0.33 -3.50 -13.31
C PHE A 18 -1.33 -3.76 -14.46
N HIS A 19 -2.52 -4.27 -14.16
CA HIS A 19 -3.59 -4.43 -15.14
C HIS A 19 -4.85 -3.71 -14.66
N ASP A 20 -5.68 -3.26 -15.61
CA ASP A 20 -6.95 -2.54 -15.42
C ASP A 20 -7.95 -3.22 -14.46
N TYR A 21 -7.67 -4.45 -14.02
CA TYR A 21 -8.54 -5.27 -13.18
C TYR A 21 -8.24 -5.20 -11.67
N ALA A 22 -7.09 -4.66 -11.23
CA ALA A 22 -6.79 -4.60 -9.79
C ALA A 22 -7.59 -3.45 -9.14
N PRO A 23 -8.51 -3.69 -8.20
CA PRO A 23 -9.28 -2.59 -7.61
C PRO A 23 -8.41 -1.67 -6.74
N ALA A 24 -8.96 -0.50 -6.40
CA ALA A 24 -8.35 0.40 -5.44
C ALA A 24 -8.04 -0.34 -4.12
N GLY A 25 -6.85 -0.11 -3.56
CA GLY A 25 -6.42 -0.79 -2.34
C GLY A 25 -6.03 -2.27 -2.51
N ALA A 26 -6.05 -2.82 -3.72
CA ALA A 26 -5.53 -4.18 -3.97
C ALA A 26 -4.05 -4.29 -3.55
N ILE A 27 -3.65 -5.46 -3.06
CA ILE A 27 -2.33 -5.75 -2.52
C ILE A 27 -1.74 -6.96 -3.24
N LYS A 28 -0.45 -6.91 -3.54
CA LYS A 28 0.34 -8.06 -3.99
C LYS A 28 1.60 -8.19 -3.14
N PHE A 29 1.70 -9.27 -2.39
CA PHE A 29 2.93 -9.61 -1.67
C PHE A 29 4.05 -9.98 -2.65
N TYR A 30 5.27 -9.67 -2.26
CA TYR A 30 6.46 -10.06 -2.99
C TYR A 30 7.48 -10.68 -2.04
N VAL A 31 8.28 -11.58 -2.61
CA VAL A 31 9.41 -12.23 -1.96
C VAL A 31 10.70 -11.55 -2.38
N SER A 32 11.70 -11.54 -1.50
CA SER A 32 13.09 -11.22 -1.84
C SER A 32 13.95 -12.46 -1.67
N LYS A 33 15.26 -12.34 -1.95
CA LYS A 33 16.22 -13.43 -1.70
C LYS A 33 16.22 -13.90 -0.25
N ASP A 34 16.02 -12.98 0.69
CA ASP A 34 16.25 -13.21 2.13
C ASP A 34 14.94 -13.27 2.94
N HIS A 35 13.79 -12.88 2.36
CA HIS A 35 12.53 -12.76 3.08
C HIS A 35 11.32 -13.21 2.27
N ASP A 36 10.45 -14.01 2.91
CA ASP A 36 9.12 -14.38 2.43
C ASP A 36 8.08 -14.15 3.55
N PRO A 37 7.26 -13.08 3.49
CA PRO A 37 7.26 -12.03 2.48
C PRO A 37 8.30 -10.94 2.80
N ALA A 38 8.84 -10.31 1.77
CA ALA A 38 9.68 -9.12 1.93
C ALA A 38 8.85 -7.83 2.09
N GLY A 39 7.66 -7.82 1.49
CA GLY A 39 6.75 -6.70 1.50
C GLY A 39 5.55 -6.94 0.60
N PHE A 40 4.81 -5.88 0.34
CA PHE A 40 3.77 -5.88 -0.67
C PHE A 40 3.71 -4.56 -1.41
N ASN A 41 3.28 -4.62 -2.67
CA ASN A 41 2.86 -3.44 -3.41
C ASN A 41 1.34 -3.29 -3.27
N PHE A 42 0.84 -2.06 -3.38
CA PHE A 42 -0.59 -1.79 -3.32
C PHE A 42 -1.02 -0.77 -4.38
N ARG A 43 -2.24 -0.93 -4.90
CA ARG A 43 -2.89 0.10 -5.74
C ARG A 43 -3.45 1.18 -4.84
N CYS A 44 -3.23 2.45 -5.20
CA CYS A 44 -3.64 3.60 -4.40
C CYS A 44 -5.13 3.47 -4.02
N PRO A 45 -5.49 3.55 -2.72
CA PRO A 45 -6.87 3.44 -2.29
C PRO A 45 -7.79 4.53 -2.88
N CYS A 46 -7.27 5.65 -3.38
CA CYS A 46 -8.11 6.65 -4.04
C CYS A 46 -8.62 6.23 -5.43
N GLY A 47 -8.07 5.17 -6.02
CA GLY A 47 -8.45 4.68 -7.35
C GLY A 47 -7.70 5.31 -8.52
N CYS A 48 -6.73 6.19 -8.28
CA CYS A 48 -5.90 6.81 -9.34
C CYS A 48 -4.85 5.87 -9.96
N GLU A 49 -4.86 4.60 -9.58
CA GLU A 49 -4.00 3.54 -10.12
C GLU A 49 -2.52 3.61 -9.74
N ALA A 50 -2.06 4.69 -9.10
CA ALA A 50 -0.69 4.79 -8.59
C ALA A 50 -0.34 3.61 -7.68
N ILE A 51 0.89 3.12 -7.78
CA ILE A 51 1.36 1.97 -6.99
C ILE A 51 2.29 2.43 -5.88
N GLY A 52 1.97 2.02 -4.65
CA GLY A 52 2.83 2.17 -3.49
C GLY A 52 3.45 0.85 -3.06
N GLY A 53 4.44 0.93 -2.17
CA GLY A 53 5.12 -0.23 -1.59
C GLY A 53 5.19 -0.15 -0.08
N VAL A 54 5.05 -1.29 0.57
CA VAL A 54 5.24 -1.46 2.01
C VAL A 54 6.20 -2.63 2.24
N LYS A 55 7.35 -2.33 2.84
CA LYS A 55 8.33 -3.32 3.26
C LYS A 55 7.91 -3.87 4.62
N VAL A 56 7.88 -5.20 4.79
CA VAL A 56 7.45 -5.86 6.05
C VAL A 56 8.55 -6.71 6.71
N ALA A 57 9.71 -6.84 6.05
CA ALA A 57 10.87 -7.54 6.60
C ALA A 57 12.17 -6.78 6.30
N GLY A 58 13.15 -6.89 7.19
CA GLY A 58 14.44 -6.20 7.11
C GLY A 58 14.44 -4.79 7.74
N GLU A 59 15.56 -4.08 7.64
CA GLU A 59 15.75 -2.78 8.27
C GLU A 59 14.77 -1.71 7.75
N GLY A 60 14.17 -0.93 8.65
CA GLY A 60 13.20 0.11 8.29
C GLY A 60 11.85 -0.41 7.78
N ALA A 61 11.55 -1.69 7.99
CA ALA A 61 10.25 -2.26 7.65
C ALA A 61 9.12 -1.76 8.57
N TRP A 62 7.91 -1.72 8.03
CA TRP A 62 6.71 -1.62 8.83
C TRP A 62 6.55 -2.88 9.68
N ARG A 63 6.04 -2.71 10.89
CA ARG A 63 5.58 -3.83 11.71
C ARG A 63 4.36 -4.45 11.04
N TRP A 64 4.42 -5.75 10.74
CA TRP A 64 3.34 -6.49 10.10
C TRP A 64 2.84 -7.63 10.99
N ASN A 65 1.54 -7.90 10.97
CA ASN A 65 0.91 -8.93 11.83
C ASN A 65 1.07 -10.38 11.32
N GLY A 66 1.81 -10.62 10.24
CA GLY A 66 1.99 -11.96 9.67
C GLY A 66 0.81 -12.47 8.83
N SER A 67 -0.25 -11.69 8.65
CA SER A 67 -1.44 -12.13 7.91
C SER A 67 -1.44 -11.66 6.47
N TYR A 68 -1.51 -12.61 5.53
CA TYR A 68 -1.72 -12.33 4.10
C TYR A 68 -3.18 -11.95 3.79
N GLN A 69 -4.15 -12.52 4.52
CA GLN A 69 -5.58 -12.30 4.27
C GLN A 69 -6.12 -11.04 4.94
N ARG A 70 -5.60 -10.72 6.13
CA ARG A 70 -6.01 -9.55 6.92
C ARG A 70 -4.76 -8.77 7.36
N PRO A 71 -3.97 -8.25 6.41
CA PRO A 71 -2.74 -7.56 6.73
C PRO A 71 -3.03 -6.35 7.61
N THR A 72 -2.19 -6.20 8.62
CA THR A 72 -2.10 -5.00 9.42
C THR A 72 -0.66 -4.53 9.37
N VAL A 73 -0.45 -3.25 9.06
CA VAL A 73 0.88 -2.64 9.18
C VAL A 73 0.89 -1.42 10.09
N ASP A 74 2.05 -1.17 10.69
CA ASP A 74 2.31 -0.03 11.56
C ASP A 74 3.75 0.48 11.38
N PRO A 75 3.98 1.79 11.19
CA PRO A 75 3.03 2.92 11.29
C PRO A 75 2.09 3.06 10.08
N SER A 76 1.43 4.21 9.92
CA SER A 76 0.65 4.58 8.71
C SER A 76 1.50 4.46 7.43
N VAL A 77 0.84 4.33 6.30
CA VAL A 77 1.43 4.24 4.97
C VAL A 77 1.17 5.54 4.21
N MET A 78 2.24 6.16 3.71
CA MET A 78 2.19 7.33 2.85
C MET A 78 2.57 6.93 1.42
N LEU A 79 1.73 7.28 0.46
CA LEU A 79 2.03 7.21 -0.96
C LEU A 79 2.27 8.62 -1.48
N SER A 80 3.45 8.84 -2.03
CA SER A 80 3.81 10.08 -2.73
C SER A 80 3.90 9.83 -4.23
N VAL A 81 3.53 10.83 -5.02
CA VAL A 81 3.62 10.79 -6.50
C VAL A 81 4.42 12.00 -7.02
N PRO A 82 4.98 11.94 -8.23
CA PRO A 82 5.69 13.09 -8.82
C PRO A 82 4.79 14.33 -8.92
N ASP A 83 5.34 15.51 -8.62
CA ASP A 83 4.61 16.79 -8.68
C ASP A 83 4.68 17.48 -10.05
N GLY A 84 5.34 16.86 -11.03
CA GLY A 84 5.58 17.41 -12.38
C GLY A 84 6.66 18.50 -12.45
N LYS A 85 7.33 18.82 -11.33
CA LYS A 85 8.36 19.86 -11.21
C LYS A 85 9.70 19.31 -10.70
N GLY A 86 9.87 17.98 -10.73
CA GLY A 86 11.05 17.30 -10.20
C GLY A 86 10.98 16.98 -8.71
N GLY A 87 9.87 17.27 -8.05
CA GLY A 87 9.59 16.90 -6.66
C GLY A 87 8.60 15.74 -6.55
N THR A 88 8.22 15.45 -5.30
CA THR A 88 7.10 14.56 -4.99
C THR A 88 6.14 15.25 -4.04
N VAL A 89 4.87 14.88 -4.13
CA VAL A 89 3.80 15.36 -3.24
C VAL A 89 3.12 14.17 -2.60
N GLU A 90 2.73 14.32 -1.33
CA GLU A 90 1.86 13.38 -0.66
C GLU A 90 0.56 13.23 -1.46
N HIS A 91 0.26 12.00 -1.86
CA HIS A 91 -0.92 11.69 -2.66
C HIS A 91 -2.01 11.03 -1.82
N TRP A 92 -1.63 10.03 -1.02
CA TRP A 92 -2.54 9.32 -0.12
C TRP A 92 -1.81 8.96 1.17
N HIS A 93 -2.49 9.06 2.31
CA HIS A 93 -1.94 8.72 3.62
C HIS A 93 -3.02 8.08 4.50
N GLY A 94 -2.69 6.96 5.14
CA GLY A 94 -3.64 6.24 5.97
C GLY A 94 -3.08 4.97 6.60
N TRP A 95 -3.94 4.14 7.18
CA TRP A 95 -3.57 2.88 7.81
C TRP A 95 -4.16 1.69 7.07
N LEU A 96 -3.45 0.57 7.12
CA LEU A 96 -3.95 -0.75 6.77
C LEU A 96 -4.08 -1.55 8.06
N LYS A 97 -5.31 -1.77 8.51
CA LYS A 97 -5.64 -2.57 9.71
C LYS A 97 -6.68 -3.62 9.34
N ASP A 98 -6.46 -4.87 9.74
CA ASP A 98 -7.33 -6.02 9.47
C ASP A 98 -7.75 -6.18 8.00
N GLY A 99 -6.86 -5.84 7.07
CA GLY A 99 -7.13 -5.87 5.63
C GLY A 99 -8.03 -4.72 5.14
N VAL A 100 -8.13 -3.62 5.87
CA VAL A 100 -8.90 -2.42 5.48
C VAL A 100 -7.99 -1.19 5.46
N TRP A 101 -7.96 -0.52 4.32
CA TRP A 101 -7.35 0.80 4.15
C TRP A 101 -8.30 1.87 4.69
N THR A 102 -7.81 2.72 5.58
CA THR A 102 -8.54 3.88 6.10
C THR A 102 -7.63 5.09 5.97
N SER A 103 -8.09 6.14 5.27
CA SER A 103 -7.30 7.37 5.20
C SER A 103 -7.17 8.00 6.59
N CYS A 104 -6.10 8.76 6.80
CA CYS A 104 -6.01 9.71 7.91
C CYS A 104 -7.19 10.67 7.94
#